data_AF-A0A538JFZ9-F1
#
_entry.id   AF-A0A538JFZ9-F1
#
_cell.length_a   1.000
_cell.length_b   1.000
_cell.length_c   1.000
_cell.angle_alpha   90.00
_cell.angle_beta   90.00
_cell.angle_gamma   90.00
#
_symmetry.space_group_name_H-M   'P 1'
#
loop_
_entity.id
_entity.type
_entity.pdbx_description
1 polymer ?
#
loop_
_entity_poly.entity_id
_entity_poly.type
_entity_poly.pdbx_seq_one_letter_code
_entity_poly.pdbx_strand_id
1 'polypeptide(L)'
;MTQCAGRLRADGIEVFVPHENALAEADTSAATIFAKDWQGLSDADAVVAVLDGPMVDDGTACEIGMFYALMQTDSTKKGIVGLLTDLRSTLGHEGHGLNLFVLGCIEAAGKVCNSMDEVSAALAEWR
;
A
#
# COMPACT_ATOMS: atom_id res chain seq x y z
N MET A 1 -0.25 2.51 -10.30
CA MET A 1 -0.19 1.12 -9.80
C MET A 1 0.61 0.19 -10.70
N THR A 2 0.25 -0.04 -11.97
CA THR A 2 0.96 -1.00 -12.86
C THR A 2 2.46 -0.69 -13.06
N GLN A 3 2.85 0.58 -13.12
CA GLN A 3 4.26 0.97 -13.23
C GLN A 3 5.08 0.68 -11.96
N CYS A 4 4.47 0.86 -10.77
CA CYS A 4 5.08 0.52 -9.48
C CYS A 4 5.35 -0.99 -9.39
N ALA A 5 4.34 -1.79 -9.70
CA ALA A 5 4.44 -3.25 -9.65
C ALA A 5 5.50 -3.79 -10.62
N GLY A 6 5.58 -3.26 -11.85
CA GLY A 6 6.60 -3.65 -12.82
C GLY A 6 8.03 -3.39 -12.34
N ARG A 7 8.28 -2.25 -11.68
CA ARG A 7 9.61 -1.92 -11.14
C ARG A 7 10.00 -2.84 -9.98
N LEU A 8 9.09 -3.07 -9.03
CA LEU A 8 9.35 -3.96 -7.89
C LEU A 8 9.58 -5.41 -8.33
N ARG A 9 8.82 -5.89 -9.33
CA ARG A 9 9.05 -7.20 -9.95
C ARG A 9 10.43 -7.29 -10.61
N ALA A 10 10.91 -6.22 -11.26
CA ALA A 10 12.26 -6.17 -11.82
C ALA A 10 13.37 -6.22 -10.75
N ASP A 11 13.08 -5.74 -9.54
CA ASP A 11 13.97 -5.84 -8.37
C ASP A 11 13.90 -7.23 -7.70
N GLY A 12 13.14 -8.17 -8.26
CA GLY A 12 12.99 -9.55 -7.76
C GLY A 12 12.02 -9.67 -6.59
N ILE A 13 11.10 -8.73 -6.42
CA ILE A 13 10.06 -8.74 -5.40
C ILE A 13 8.79 -9.36 -5.99
N GLU A 14 8.18 -10.30 -5.27
CA GLU A 14 6.86 -10.81 -5.61
C GLU A 14 5.81 -9.73 -5.29
N VAL A 15 4.98 -9.38 -6.27
CA VAL A 15 4.01 -8.28 -6.13
C VAL A 15 2.62 -8.74 -6.47
N PHE A 16 1.76 -8.69 -5.46
CA PHE A 16 0.31 -8.78 -5.59
C PHE A 16 -0.28 -7.38 -5.86
N VAL A 17 -1.16 -7.27 -6.85
CA VAL A 17 -1.93 -6.03 -7.12
C VAL A 17 -3.41 -6.40 -7.18
N PRO A 18 -4.25 -5.90 -6.25
CA PRO A 18 -5.67 -6.24 -6.18
C PRO A 18 -6.40 -6.14 -7.54
N HIS A 19 -6.27 -4.99 -8.19
CA HIS A 19 -6.95 -4.69 -9.46
C HIS A 19 -6.50 -5.54 -10.66
N GLU A 20 -5.22 -5.94 -10.72
CA GLU A 20 -4.72 -6.82 -11.79
C GLU A 20 -5.35 -8.21 -11.68
N ASN A 21 -5.58 -8.66 -10.44
CA ASN A 21 -6.15 -9.97 -10.18
C ASN A 21 -7.69 -9.96 -10.21
N ALA A 22 -8.35 -8.87 -9.84
CA ALA A 22 -9.82 -8.74 -9.90
C ALA A 22 -10.37 -8.83 -11.34
N LEU A 23 -9.65 -8.28 -12.32
CA LEU A 23 -10.05 -8.31 -13.74
C LEU A 23 -9.94 -9.70 -14.39
N ALA A 24 -9.29 -10.65 -13.73
CA ALA A 24 -9.10 -12.01 -14.25
C ALA A 24 -10.28 -12.95 -13.95
N GLU A 25 -11.24 -12.53 -13.11
CA GLU A 25 -12.35 -13.39 -12.67
C GLU A 25 -13.71 -12.91 -13.15
N ALA A 26 -14.60 -13.89 -13.36
CA ALA A 26 -15.97 -13.64 -13.81
C ALA A 26 -16.91 -13.24 -12.67
N ASP A 27 -16.57 -13.56 -11.41
CA ASP A 27 -17.34 -13.18 -10.22
C ASP A 27 -16.68 -12.00 -9.49
N THR A 28 -17.40 -10.88 -9.45
CA THR A 28 -16.97 -9.63 -8.81
C THR A 28 -17.81 -9.31 -7.57
N SER A 29 -18.40 -10.33 -6.94
CA SER A 29 -19.12 -10.15 -5.68
C SER A 29 -18.21 -9.61 -4.57
N ALA A 30 -18.79 -8.85 -3.62
CA ALA A 30 -18.03 -8.27 -2.51
C ALA A 30 -17.32 -9.33 -1.65
N ALA A 31 -17.93 -10.52 -1.49
CA ALA A 31 -17.32 -11.63 -0.77
C ALA A 31 -16.07 -12.16 -1.48
N THR A 32 -16.14 -12.29 -2.81
CA THR A 32 -15.02 -12.75 -3.65
C THR A 32 -13.87 -11.75 -3.64
N ILE A 33 -14.17 -10.46 -3.80
CA ILE A 33 -13.16 -9.38 -3.73
C ILE A 33 -12.51 -9.36 -2.35
N PHE A 34 -13.30 -9.33 -1.27
CA PHE A 34 -12.77 -9.31 0.09
C PHE A 34 -11.85 -10.52 0.38
N ALA A 35 -12.30 -11.74 0.06
CA ALA A 35 -11.50 -12.95 0.34
C ALA A 35 -10.15 -12.92 -0.38
N LYS A 36 -10.13 -12.37 -1.59
CA LYS A 36 -8.94 -12.29 -2.43
C LYS A 36 -7.96 -11.22 -1.97
N ASP A 37 -8.45 -10.01 -1.73
CA ASP A 37 -7.63 -8.91 -1.24
C ASP A 37 -7.11 -9.23 0.16
N TRP A 38 -7.95 -9.86 1.00
CA TRP A 38 -7.52 -10.40 2.29
C TRP A 38 -6.38 -11.40 2.15
N GLN A 39 -6.48 -12.38 1.24
CA GLN A 39 -5.41 -13.37 1.04
C GLN A 39 -4.10 -12.70 0.62
N GLY A 40 -4.16 -11.78 -0.35
CA GLY A 40 -2.97 -11.03 -0.80
C GLY A 40 -2.35 -10.21 0.33
N LEU A 41 -3.18 -9.54 1.14
CA LEU A 41 -2.75 -8.73 2.27
C LEU A 41 -2.17 -9.57 3.41
N SER A 42 -2.81 -10.70 3.72
CA SER A 42 -2.40 -11.60 4.81
C SER A 42 -1.16 -12.40 4.48
N ASP A 43 -0.88 -12.66 3.20
CA ASP A 43 0.32 -13.37 2.77
C ASP A 43 1.51 -12.43 2.58
N ALA A 44 1.28 -11.14 2.32
CA ALA A 44 2.34 -10.18 2.06
C ALA A 44 3.26 -9.97 3.28
N ASP A 45 4.56 -9.85 3.02
CA ASP A 45 5.56 -9.44 4.01
C ASP A 45 5.51 -7.93 4.28
N ALA A 46 5.10 -7.13 3.29
CA ALA A 46 5.06 -5.67 3.35
C ALA A 46 4.01 -5.10 2.40
N VAL A 47 3.54 -3.89 2.69
CA VAL A 47 2.59 -3.14 1.85
C VAL A 47 3.26 -1.92 1.23
N VAL A 48 3.03 -1.69 -0.06
CA VAL A 48 3.32 -0.43 -0.74
C VAL A 48 2.00 0.24 -1.11
N ALA A 49 1.64 1.30 -0.40
CA ALA A 49 0.39 2.03 -0.58
C ALA A 49 0.61 3.26 -1.47
N VAL A 50 -0.15 3.40 -2.55
CA VAL A 50 -0.13 4.62 -3.37
C VAL A 50 -1.06 5.65 -2.75
N LEU A 51 -0.51 6.79 -2.34
CA LEU A 51 -1.22 7.85 -1.62
C LEU A 51 -1.58 9.05 -2.50
N ASP A 52 -1.24 8.97 -3.80
CA ASP A 52 -1.50 10.03 -4.77
C ASP A 52 -3.00 10.23 -5.00
N GLY A 53 -3.40 11.50 -5.08
CA GLY A 53 -4.79 11.90 -5.30
C GLY A 53 -5.22 13.03 -4.35
N PRO A 54 -6.46 13.53 -4.51
CA PRO A 54 -7.03 14.53 -3.60
C PRO A 54 -7.33 13.94 -2.20
N MET A 55 -7.52 12.62 -2.12
CA MET A 55 -7.72 11.84 -0.90
C MET A 55 -7.25 10.41 -1.17
N VAL A 56 -6.72 9.73 -0.16
CA VAL A 56 -6.47 8.28 -0.23
C VAL A 56 -7.81 7.55 -0.36
N ASP A 57 -7.90 6.59 -1.27
CA ASP A 57 -9.13 5.81 -1.42
C ASP A 57 -9.42 4.96 -0.17
N ASP A 58 -10.69 4.70 0.06
CA ASP A 58 -11.17 3.97 1.23
C ASP A 58 -10.66 2.54 1.30
N GLY A 59 -10.47 1.88 0.14
CA GLY A 59 -9.82 0.57 0.02
C GLY A 59 -8.39 0.58 0.54
N THR A 60 -7.53 1.43 -0.03
CA THR A 60 -6.12 1.56 0.40
C THR A 60 -6.02 1.93 1.88
N ALA A 61 -6.84 2.86 2.37
CA ALA A 61 -6.86 3.23 3.79
C ALA A 61 -7.27 2.07 4.70
N CYS A 62 -8.24 1.25 4.27
CA CYS A 62 -8.67 0.04 4.98
C CYS A 62 -7.52 -0.99 5.06
N GLU A 63 -6.87 -1.27 3.92
CA GLU A 63 -5.76 -2.23 3.83
C GLU A 63 -4.56 -1.82 4.67
N ILE A 64 -4.21 -0.52 4.70
CA ILE A 64 -3.16 0.02 5.59
C ILE A 64 -3.48 -0.31 7.05
N GLY A 65 -4.70 -0.02 7.51
CA GLY A 65 -5.11 -0.28 8.88
C GLY A 65 -5.12 -1.78 9.22
N MET A 66 -5.61 -2.61 8.30
CA MET A 66 -5.65 -4.07 8.47
C MET A 66 -4.25 -4.67 8.53
N PHE A 67 -3.33 -4.23 7.66
CA PHE A 67 -1.95 -4.72 7.67
C PHE A 67 -1.21 -4.29 8.95
N TYR A 68 -1.40 -3.05 9.40
CA TYR A 68 -0.85 -2.61 10.68
C TYR A 68 -1.35 -3.45 11.86
N ALA A 69 -2.63 -3.81 11.87
CA ALA A 69 -3.21 -4.69 12.88
C ALA A 69 -2.58 -6.10 12.83
N LEU A 70 -2.37 -6.65 11.63
CA LEU A 70 -1.67 -7.93 11.45
C LEU A 70 -0.25 -7.87 12.03
N MET A 71 0.50 -6.80 11.77
CA MET A 71 1.85 -6.60 12.32
C MET A 71 1.91 -6.66 13.86
N GLN A 72 0.84 -6.29 14.56
CA GLN A 72 0.81 -6.36 16.02
C GLN A 72 0.78 -7.81 16.54
N THR A 73 0.39 -8.75 15.69
CA THR A 73 0.19 -10.16 16.05
C THR A 73 1.05 -11.14 15.26
N ASP A 74 1.62 -10.71 14.13
CA ASP A 74 2.41 -11.52 13.22
C ASP A 74 3.77 -10.85 12.97
N SER A 75 4.82 -11.43 13.56
CA SER A 75 6.19 -10.93 13.46
C SER A 75 6.85 -11.14 12.09
N THR A 76 6.19 -11.84 11.17
CA THR A 76 6.70 -11.98 9.79
C THR A 76 6.47 -10.72 8.96
N LYS A 77 5.52 -9.87 9.38
CA LYS A 77 5.20 -8.62 8.70
C LYS A 77 6.27 -7.56 8.96
N LYS A 78 6.78 -6.98 7.88
CA LYS A 78 8.00 -6.17 7.87
C LYS A 78 7.72 -4.67 7.89
N GLY A 79 6.67 -4.21 7.20
CA GLY A 79 6.29 -2.80 7.26
C GLY A 79 5.40 -2.29 6.15
N ILE A 80 5.11 -0.99 6.22
CA ILE A 80 4.25 -0.26 5.28
C ILE A 80 5.04 0.91 4.66
N VAL A 81 5.09 0.97 3.33
CA VAL A 81 5.68 2.10 2.59
C VAL A 81 4.57 2.85 1.87
N GLY A 82 4.39 4.12 2.21
CA GLY A 82 3.53 5.02 1.44
C GLY A 82 4.29 5.62 0.27
N LEU A 83 3.70 5.67 -0.92
CA LEU A 83 4.23 6.39 -2.09
C LEU A 83 3.36 7.61 -2.37
N LEU A 84 3.94 8.80 -2.23
CA LEU A 84 3.30 10.08 -2.48
C LEU A 84 4.18 10.91 -3.43
N THR A 85 3.88 10.85 -4.72
CA THR A 85 4.63 11.56 -5.76
C THR A 85 4.05 12.93 -6.08
N ASP A 86 2.75 13.14 -5.90
CA ASP A 86 2.10 14.42 -6.16
C ASP A 86 2.05 15.31 -4.90
N LEU A 87 3.17 15.97 -4.60
CA LEU A 87 3.28 16.91 -3.47
C LEU A 87 2.37 18.14 -3.57
N ARG A 88 1.70 18.38 -4.71
CA ARG A 88 0.76 19.49 -4.86
C ARG A 88 -0.54 19.24 -4.11
N SER A 89 -0.91 17.98 -3.87
CA SER A 89 -2.08 17.66 -3.05
C SER A 89 -1.81 18.02 -1.58
N THR A 90 -0.60 17.78 -1.05
CA THR A 90 -0.27 18.00 0.36
C THR A 90 0.03 19.45 0.75
N LEU A 91 0.38 20.32 -0.21
CA LEU A 91 0.77 21.72 0.05
C LEU A 91 -0.37 22.74 -0.18
N GLY A 92 -1.55 22.29 -0.59
CA GLY A 92 -2.72 23.15 -0.82
C GLY A 92 -3.53 23.43 0.45
N HIS A 93 -3.72 24.71 0.76
CA HIS A 93 -4.51 25.23 1.88
C HIS A 93 -5.88 24.52 2.04
N GLU A 94 -6.17 24.12 3.28
CA GLU A 94 -7.49 23.68 3.80
C GLU A 94 -8.15 22.48 3.08
N GLY A 95 -7.76 21.26 3.47
CA GLY A 95 -8.56 20.05 3.23
C GLY A 95 -8.02 19.03 2.23
N HIS A 96 -6.83 19.22 1.67
CA HIS A 96 -6.19 18.31 0.70
C HIS A 96 -5.01 17.50 1.28
N GLY A 97 -4.92 17.40 2.61
CA GLY A 97 -3.88 16.61 3.28
C GLY A 97 -4.21 15.12 3.36
N LEU A 98 -3.17 14.29 3.37
CA LEU A 98 -3.25 12.90 3.80
C LEU A 98 -3.91 12.84 5.19
N ASN A 99 -4.89 11.94 5.35
CA ASN A 99 -5.53 11.75 6.64
C ASN A 99 -4.47 11.40 7.71
N LEU A 100 -4.43 12.16 8.81
CA LEU A 100 -3.38 12.02 9.83
C LEU A 100 -3.36 10.66 10.51
N PHE A 101 -4.50 9.97 10.59
CA PHE A 101 -4.55 8.60 11.10
C PHE A 101 -3.89 7.62 10.14
N VAL A 102 -4.15 7.76 8.83
CA VAL A 102 -3.49 6.96 7.79
C VAL A 102 -1.97 7.22 7.80
N LEU A 103 -1.57 8.49 7.86
CA LEU A 103 -0.16 8.87 7.98
C LEU A 103 0.49 8.24 9.22
N GLY A 104 -0.12 8.41 10.39
CA GLY A 104 0.41 7.85 11.64
C GLY A 104 0.49 6.32 11.62
N CYS A 105 -0.44 5.64 10.96
CA CYS A 105 -0.41 4.20 10.77
C CYS A 105 0.82 3.76 9.94
N ILE A 106 1.11 4.47 8.84
CA ILE A 106 2.29 4.22 8.01
C ILE A 106 3.57 4.50 8.79
N GLU A 107 3.68 5.66 9.45
CA GLU A 107 4.88 6.07 10.19
C GLU A 107 5.17 5.18 11.40
N ALA A 108 4.15 4.58 12.01
CA ALA A 108 4.33 3.62 13.09
C ALA A 108 4.93 2.28 12.64
N ALA A 109 4.86 1.96 11.33
CA ALA A 109 5.26 0.69 10.75
C ALA A 109 6.19 0.82 9.53
N GLY A 110 6.70 2.02 9.25
CA GLY A 110 7.50 2.30 8.06
C GLY A 110 7.62 3.79 7.75
N LYS A 111 7.44 4.17 6.48
CA LYS A 111 7.73 5.55 6.00
C LYS A 111 6.93 5.92 4.76
N VAL A 112 6.81 7.23 4.52
CA VAL A 112 6.31 7.78 3.25
C VAL A 112 7.51 8.19 2.38
N CYS A 113 7.48 7.75 1.12
CA CYS A 113 8.46 7.99 0.09
C CYS A 113 7.86 8.87 -1.02
N ASN A 114 8.71 9.68 -1.65
CA ASN A 114 8.30 10.57 -2.75
C ASN A 114 8.64 10.03 -4.14
N SER A 115 9.34 8.88 -4.20
CA SER A 115 9.81 8.28 -5.44
C SER A 115 9.88 6.76 -5.34
N MET A 116 9.86 6.09 -6.49
CA MET A 116 10.02 4.63 -6.55
C MET A 116 11.40 4.16 -6.08
N ASP A 117 12.45 4.98 -6.27
CA ASP A 117 13.80 4.60 -5.83
C ASP A 117 13.89 4.57 -4.29
N GLU A 118 13.21 5.51 -3.60
CA GLU A 118 13.07 5.49 -2.14
C GLU A 118 12.24 4.28 -1.67
N VAL A 119 11.18 3.91 -2.40
CA VAL A 119 10.39 2.70 -2.10
C VAL A 119 11.26 1.45 -2.21
N SER A 120 12.01 1.29 -3.31
CA SER A 120 12.91 0.14 -3.47
C SER A 120 13.98 0.11 -2.38
N ALA A 121 14.54 1.25 -1.99
CA ALA A 121 15.49 1.33 -0.88
C ALA A 121 14.87 0.92 0.46
N ALA A 122 13.66 1.39 0.75
CA ALA A 122 12.90 1.01 1.95
C ALA A 122 12.65 -0.50 2.03
N LEU A 123 12.20 -1.12 0.93
CA LEU A 123 11.96 -2.56 0.88
C LEU A 123 13.24 -3.38 0.98
N ALA A 124 14.37 -2.86 0.49
CA ALA A 124 15.66 -3.53 0.60
C ALA A 124 16.18 -3.59 2.04
N GLU A 125 15.79 -2.64 2.92
CA GLU A 125 16.10 -2.69 4.36
C GLU A 125 15.42 -3.87 5.07
N TRP A 126 14.40 -4.47 4.45
CA TRP A 126 13.58 -5.56 5.00
C TRP A 126 13.90 -6.93 4.38
N ARG A 127 14.98 -7.03 3.61
CA ARG A 127 15.44 -8.29 3.01
C ARG A 127 16.28 -9.14 3.97
#